data_AF-X0XXN9-F1
#
_entry.id   AF-X0XXN9-F1
#
_cell.length_a   1.000
_cell.length_b   1.000
_cell.length_c   1.000
_cell.angle_alpha   90.00
_cell.angle_beta   90.00
_cell.angle_gamma   90.00
#
_symmetry.space_group_name_H-M   'P 1'
#
loop_
_entity.id
_entity.type
_entity.pdbx_description
1 polymer ?
#
loop_
_entity_poly.entity_id
_entity_poly.type
_entity_poly.pdbx_seq_one_letter_code
_entity_poly.pdbx_strand_id
1 'polypeptide(L)' 'HLHEKASFIVTTNKSPEEWVNLLDDEVIATALLDRILYHCEVIRLSGKSYRMENRKTIFEK' A
#
# COMPACT_ATOMS: atom_id res chain seq x y z
N HIS A 1 10.62 -9.78 -16.26
CA HIS A 1 9.97 -11.09 -16.43
C HIS A 1 9.25 -11.59 -15.17
N LEU A 2 8.70 -10.71 -14.32
CA LEU A 2 8.04 -11.12 -13.07
C LEU A 2 6.51 -11.05 -13.13
N HIS A 3 5.95 -10.22 -14.02
CA HIS A 3 4.51 -10.14 -14.26
C HIS A 3 3.95 -11.54 -14.57
N GLU A 4 2.86 -11.91 -13.88
CA GLU A 4 2.19 -13.22 -13.98
C GLU A 4 3.04 -14.45 -13.62
N LYS A 5 4.25 -14.25 -13.08
CA LYS A 5 5.17 -15.35 -12.70
C LYS A 5 5.54 -15.36 -11.22
N ALA A 6 5.30 -14.26 -10.52
CA ALA A 6 5.56 -14.12 -9.09
C ALA A 6 4.44 -13.31 -8.44
N SER A 7 4.09 -13.70 -7.21
CA SER A 7 3.14 -12.95 -6.38
C SER A 7 3.83 -11.78 -5.70
N PHE A 8 3.14 -10.65 -5.62
CA PHE A 8 3.58 -9.46 -4.89
C PHE A 8 2.62 -9.18 -3.74
N ILE A 9 3.16 -8.86 -2.57
CA ILE A 9 2.40 -8.32 -1.44
C ILE A 9 2.84 -6.88 -1.26
N VAL A 10 1.87 -5.98 -1.26
CA VAL A 10 2.08 -4.55 -1.12
C VAL A 10 1.25 -4.05 0.05
N THR A 11 1.89 -3.34 0.98
CA THR A 11 1.20 -2.64 2.07
C THR A 11 1.33 -1.14 1.87
N THR A 12 0.21 -0.42 1.91
CA THR A 12 0.19 1.02 1.74
C THR A 12 -0.87 1.66 2.59
N ASN A 13 -0.62 2.89 3.02
CA ASN A 13 -1.60 3.75 3.68
C ASN A 13 -2.28 4.72 2.69
N LYS A 14 -2.09 4.51 1.38
CA LYS A 14 -2.57 5.33 0.28
C LYS A 14 -3.42 4.51 -0.67
N SER A 15 -4.52 5.09 -1.18
CA SER A 15 -5.36 4.42 -2.19
C SER A 15 -4.60 4.26 -3.50
N PRO A 16 -4.96 3.29 -4.36
CA PRO A 16 -4.37 3.16 -5.69
C PRO A 16 -4.46 4.45 -6.55
N GLU A 17 -5.50 5.29 -6.38
CA GLU A 17 -5.58 6.56 -7.11
C GLU A 17 -4.52 7.56 -6.62
N GLU A 18 -4.24 7.59 -5.31
CA GLU A 18 -3.19 8.43 -4.74
C GLU A 18 -1.79 8.04 -5.21
N TRP A 19 -1.60 6.78 -5.66
CA TRP A 19 -0.31 6.31 -6.16
C TRP A 19 0.07 6.93 -7.50
N VAL A 20 -0.89 7.21 -8.37
CA VAL A 20 -0.65 7.87 -9.65
C VAL A 20 0.01 9.23 -9.42
N ASN A 21 -0.49 9.97 -8.44
CA ASN A 21 0.01 11.30 -8.08
C ASN A 21 1.36 11.26 -7.33
N LEU A 22 1.74 10.12 -6.76
CA LEU A 22 3.01 9.95 -6.03
C LEU A 22 4.17 9.62 -6.96
N LEU A 23 3.88 9.19 -8.18
CA LEU A 23 4.87 8.83 -9.18
C LEU A 23 5.05 10.02 -10.13
N ASP A 24 6.29 10.50 -10.29
CA ASP A 24 6.62 11.70 -11.08
C ASP A 24 6.24 11.58 -12.57
N ASP A 25 5.98 10.36 -13.05
CA ASP A 25 5.53 10.07 -14.41
C ASP A 25 4.19 9.32 -14.36
N GLU A 26 3.11 10.06 -14.63
CA GLU A 26 1.72 9.56 -14.63
C GLU A 26 1.51 8.39 -15.61
N VAL A 27 2.22 8.38 -16.74
CA VAL A 27 2.09 7.34 -17.78
C VAL A 27 2.69 6.04 -17.27
N ILE A 28 3.90 6.10 -16.71
CA ILE A 28 4.56 4.93 -16.10
C ILE A 28 3.78 4.45 -14.88
N ALA A 29 3.27 5.37 -14.06
CA ALA A 29 2.46 5.08 -12.89
C ALA A 29 1.22 4.28 -13.23
N THR A 30 0.47 4.75 -14.23
CA THR A 30 -0.74 4.09 -14.71
C THR A 30 -0.42 2.72 -15.27
N ALA A 31 0.63 2.59 -16.09
CA ALA A 31 1.04 1.31 -16.65
C ALA A 31 1.53 0.30 -15.60
N LEU A 32 2.13 0.78 -14.50
CA LEU A 32 2.53 -0.07 -13.37
C LEU A 32 1.31 -0.53 -12.57
N LEU A 33 0.41 0.40 -12.24
CA LEU A 33 -0.81 0.09 -11.49
C LEU A 33 -1.71 -0.88 -12.24
N ASP A 34 -1.87 -0.69 -13.56
CA ASP A 34 -2.64 -1.60 -14.42
C ASP A 34 -2.14 -3.06 -14.27
N ARG A 35 -0.83 -3.27 -14.33
CA ARG A 35 -0.19 -4.59 -14.13
C ARG A 35 -0.38 -5.17 -12.74
N ILE A 36 -0.30 -4.35 -11.70
CA ILE A 36 -0.45 -4.82 -10.31
C ILE A 36 -1.92 -5.15 -10.03
N LEU A 37 -2.85 -4.32 -10.54
CA LEU A 37 -4.27 -4.41 -10.26
C LEU A 37 -5.00 -5.45 -11.12
N TYR A 38 -4.41 -5.89 -12.24
CA TYR A 38 -5.00 -6.87 -13.17
C TYR A 38 -5.41 -8.18 -12.48
N HIS A 39 -4.56 -8.71 -11.60
CA HIS A 39 -4.83 -9.92 -10.81
C HIS A 39 -4.50 -9.70 -9.33
N CYS A 40 -5.20 -8.76 -8.69
CA CYS A 40 -5.04 -8.47 -7.26
C CYS A 40 -6.29 -8.75 -6.43
N GLU A 41 -6.06 -8.96 -5.13
CA GLU A 41 -7.08 -8.87 -4.11
C GLU A 41 -6.74 -7.72 -3.16
N VAL A 42 -7.67 -6.78 -2.99
CA VAL A 42 -7.47 -5.60 -2.14
C VAL A 42 -8.01 -5.88 -0.74
N ILE A 43 -7.11 -6.05 0.21
CA ILE A 43 -7.46 -6.19 1.63
C ILE A 43 -7.44 -4.81 2.29
N ARG A 44 -8.64 -4.27 2.57
CA ARG A 44 -8.78 -2.99 3.27
C ARG A 44 -8.65 -3.19 4.77
N LEU A 45 -7.57 -2.66 5.34
CA LEU A 45 -7.36 -2.65 6.79
C LEU A 45 -7.97 -1.39 7.40
N SER A 46 -8.77 -1.57 8.45
CA SER A 46 -9.38 -0.48 9.21
C SER A 46 -9.27 -0.76 10.71
N GLY A 47 -9.46 0.28 11.53
CA GLY A 47 -9.38 0.18 12.98
C GLY A 47 -8.33 1.12 13.58
N LYS A 48 -8.12 0.98 14.89
CA LYS A 48 -7.16 1.79 15.64
C LYS A 48 -5.73 1.32 15.36
N SER A 49 -4.79 2.26 15.44
CA SER A 49 -3.37 1.93 15.30
C SER A 49 -2.91 1.06 16.47
N TYR A 50 -2.46 -0.16 16.16
CA TYR A 50 -1.88 -1.07 17.15
C TYR A 50 -0.78 -0.40 17.98
N ARG A 51 0.05 0.45 17.35
CA ARG A 51 1.12 1.18 18.03
C ARG A 51 0.59 2.14 19.09
N MET A 52 -0.55 2.78 18.82
CA MET A 52 -1.16 3.74 19.74
C MET A 52 -1.86 3.02 20.90
N GLU A 53 -2.52 1.91 20.62
CA GLU A 53 -3.19 1.10 21.66
C GLU A 53 -2.21 0.48 22.64
N ASN A 54 -1.04 0.06 22.16
CA ASN A 54 -0.01 -0.59 22.97
C ASN A 54 1.11 0.37 23.39
N ARG A 55 0.88 1.69 23.25
CA ARG A 55 1.87 2.71 23.58
C ARG A 55 2.12 2.70 25.09
N LYS A 56 3.28 2.18 25.51
CA LYS A 56 3.81 2.41 26.85
C LYS A 56 4.47 3.79 26.89
N THR A 57 4.09 4.63 27.85
CA THR A 57 4.77 5.90 28.06
C THR A 57 6.15 5.62 28.64
N ILE A 58 7.20 6.15 28.02
CA ILE A 58 8.57 6.09 28.56
C ILE A 58 8.75 6.92 29.83
N PHE A 59 7.79 7.80 30.10
CA PHE A 59 7.68 8.53 31.36
C PHE A 59 6.68 7.77 32.23
N GLU A 60 7.19 7.09 33.25
CA GLU A 60 6.39 6.68 34.40
C GLU A 60 6.05 7.93 35.23
N LYS A 61 4.89 7.90 35.89
CA LYS A 61 4.59 8.84 36.98
C LYS A 61 5.43 8.47 38.20
#